data_AF-A0A0R3T8I7-F1
#
_entry.id   AF-A0A0R3T8I7-F1
#
_cell.length_a   1.000
_cell.length_b   1.000
_cell.length_c   1.000
_cell.angle_alpha   90.00
_cell.angle_beta   90.00
_cell.angle_gamma   90.00
#
_symmetry.space_group_name_H-M   'P 1'
#
loop_
_entity.id
_entity.type
_entity.pdbx_description
1 polymer ?
#
loop_
_entity_poly.entity_id
_entity_poly.type
_entity_poly.pdbx_seq_one_letter_code
_entity_poly.pdbx_strand_id
1 'polypeptide(L)'
;LQSLSERARAGTQHIQQLRTISETVLKSAKRAEDDATVKFDCLMQTIEAKKSELISAIKEERDRKINALKEQIHQCTSKLTRSTGLIQFCIEMLKENDALSFLLVSQSLIHRALHTEQSFLHAIETPPAVIQYRPRVQASGTSSQSQPSTPAHWVKGRSSTFAHSSFVSLMQLDAIHNVISDLSLHEGLAGELKLIKL
;
A
#
# COMPACT_ATOMS: atom_id res chain seq x y z
N LEU A 1 -24.81 -75.62 7.40
CA LEU A 1 -25.58 -74.86 6.38
C LEU A 1 -26.16 -73.56 6.94
N GLN A 2 -26.90 -73.58 8.07
CA GLN A 2 -27.46 -72.37 8.69
C GLN A 2 -26.40 -71.28 8.99
N SER A 3 -25.30 -71.62 9.66
CA SER A 3 -24.22 -70.65 9.95
C SER A 3 -23.61 -70.02 8.69
N LEU A 4 -23.50 -70.77 7.59
CA LEU A 4 -23.00 -70.26 6.32
C LEU A 4 -24.00 -69.26 5.70
N SER A 5 -25.31 -69.54 5.82
CA SER A 5 -26.37 -68.64 5.36
C SER A 5 -26.39 -67.33 6.15
N GLU A 6 -26.22 -67.38 7.47
CA GLU A 6 -26.10 -66.20 8.32
C GLU A 6 -24.87 -65.35 7.95
N ARG A 7 -23.71 -66.00 7.74
CA ARG A 7 -22.50 -65.32 7.28
C ARG A 7 -22.66 -64.70 5.89
N ALA A 8 -23.34 -65.37 4.96
CA ALA A 8 -23.64 -64.82 3.64
C ALA A 8 -24.52 -63.57 3.74
N ARG A 9 -25.55 -63.60 4.59
CA ARG A 9 -26.42 -62.44 4.86
C ARG A 9 -25.65 -61.27 5.47
N ALA A 10 -24.78 -61.54 6.44
CA ALA A 10 -23.90 -60.54 7.04
C ALA A 10 -22.93 -59.92 6.00
N GLY A 11 -22.38 -60.75 5.11
CA GLY A 11 -21.56 -60.28 3.99
C GLY A 11 -22.30 -59.32 3.05
N THR A 12 -23.56 -59.63 2.70
CA THR A 12 -24.40 -58.73 1.89
C THR A 12 -24.66 -57.40 2.60
N GLN A 13 -24.94 -57.43 3.90
CA GLN A 13 -25.14 -56.21 4.70
C GLN A 13 -23.87 -55.37 4.77
N HIS A 14 -22.71 -56.00 4.96
CA HIS A 14 -21.42 -55.30 4.98
C HIS A 14 -21.09 -54.63 3.64
N ILE A 15 -21.33 -55.32 2.52
CA ILE A 15 -21.17 -54.73 1.16
C ILE A 15 -22.08 -53.50 1.01
N GLN A 16 -23.32 -53.56 1.50
CA GLN A 16 -24.23 -52.42 1.41
C GLN A 16 -23.74 -51.25 2.27
N GLN A 17 -23.25 -51.51 3.49
CA GLN A 17 -22.65 -50.48 4.35
C GLN A 17 -21.44 -49.83 3.69
N LEU A 18 -20.53 -50.62 3.10
CA LEU A 18 -19.36 -50.10 2.39
C LEU A 18 -19.75 -49.19 1.22
N ARG A 19 -20.81 -49.54 0.47
CA ARG A 19 -21.33 -48.68 -0.62
C ARG A 19 -21.84 -47.35 -0.08
N THR A 20 -22.60 -47.35 1.01
CA THR A 20 -23.10 -46.13 1.65
C THR A 20 -21.96 -45.25 2.19
N ILE A 21 -20.95 -45.86 2.81
CA ILE A 21 -19.76 -45.13 3.28
C ILE A 21 -19.00 -44.52 2.09
N SER A 22 -18.77 -45.29 1.02
CA SER A 22 -18.11 -44.81 -0.19
C SER A 22 -18.82 -43.60 -0.79
N GLU A 23 -20.15 -43.65 -0.91
CA GLU A 23 -20.94 -42.52 -1.39
C GLU A 23 -20.82 -41.29 -0.47
N THR A 24 -20.78 -41.52 0.84
CA THR A 24 -20.60 -40.46 1.84
C THR A 24 -19.24 -39.78 1.71
N VAL A 25 -18.17 -40.57 1.57
CA VAL A 25 -16.80 -40.08 1.37
C VAL A 25 -16.68 -39.26 0.09
N LEU A 26 -17.27 -39.73 -1.02
CA LEU A 26 -17.27 -38.98 -2.28
C LEU A 26 -18.00 -37.63 -2.13
N LYS A 27 -19.14 -37.61 -1.44
CA LYS A 27 -19.88 -36.36 -1.16
C LYS A 27 -19.09 -35.41 -0.25
N SER A 28 -18.40 -35.92 0.78
CA SER A 28 -17.59 -35.07 1.66
C SER A 28 -16.35 -34.53 0.97
N ALA A 29 -15.67 -35.35 0.16
CA ALA A 29 -14.54 -34.91 -0.65
C ALA A 29 -14.95 -33.80 -1.62
N LYS A 30 -16.07 -33.99 -2.34
CA LYS A 30 -16.59 -32.97 -3.25
C LYS A 30 -16.91 -31.65 -2.54
N ARG A 31 -17.54 -31.70 -1.37
CA ARG A 31 -17.78 -30.50 -0.55
C ARG A 31 -16.48 -29.80 -0.13
N ALA A 32 -15.45 -30.54 0.23
CA ALA A 32 -14.15 -29.98 0.60
C ALA A 32 -13.46 -29.30 -0.60
N GLU A 33 -13.54 -29.88 -1.80
CA GLU A 33 -13.05 -29.25 -3.03
C GLU A 33 -13.78 -27.94 -3.36
N ASP A 34 -15.11 -27.93 -3.24
CA ASP A 34 -15.93 -26.76 -3.50
C ASP A 34 -15.64 -25.63 -2.49
N ASP A 35 -15.50 -25.97 -1.20
CA ASP A 35 -15.13 -25.03 -0.15
C ASP A 35 -13.72 -24.44 -0.35
N ALA A 36 -12.73 -25.28 -0.71
CA ALA A 36 -11.39 -24.81 -1.03
C ALA A 36 -11.41 -23.83 -2.22
N THR A 37 -12.18 -24.15 -3.27
CA THR A 37 -12.34 -23.28 -4.45
C THR A 37 -12.90 -21.92 -4.05
N VAL A 38 -14.00 -21.89 -3.30
CA VAL A 38 -14.63 -20.63 -2.82
C VAL A 38 -13.66 -19.81 -1.98
N LYS A 39 -12.87 -20.45 -1.10
CA LYS A 39 -11.87 -19.76 -0.27
C LYS A 39 -10.76 -19.12 -1.10
N PHE A 40 -10.24 -19.82 -2.11
CA PHE A 40 -9.24 -19.26 -3.02
C PHE A 40 -9.81 -18.12 -3.89
N ASP A 41 -11.04 -18.24 -4.37
CA ASP A 41 -11.72 -17.18 -5.12
C ASP A 41 -11.88 -15.91 -4.27
N CYS A 42 -12.28 -16.06 -3.00
CA CYS A 42 -12.35 -14.96 -2.04
C CYS A 42 -10.98 -14.30 -1.80
N LEU A 43 -9.92 -15.11 -1.65
CA LEU A 43 -8.57 -14.61 -1.48
C LEU A 43 -8.09 -13.83 -2.72
N MET A 44 -8.32 -14.36 -3.93
CA MET A 44 -7.98 -13.67 -5.18
C MET A 44 -8.72 -12.34 -5.30
N GLN A 45 -10.03 -12.32 -5.00
CA GLN A 45 -10.83 -11.10 -5.03
C GLN A 45 -10.29 -10.06 -4.04
N THR A 46 -9.93 -10.48 -2.83
CA THR A 46 -9.35 -9.59 -1.81
C THR A 46 -8.02 -9.00 -2.25
N ILE A 47 -7.15 -9.82 -2.87
CA ILE A 47 -5.86 -9.37 -3.38
C ILE A 47 -6.05 -8.35 -4.52
N GLU A 48 -6.92 -8.62 -5.48
CA GLU A 48 -7.18 -7.70 -6.60
C GLU A 48 -7.82 -6.39 -6.12
N ALA A 49 -8.73 -6.45 -5.14
CA ALA A 49 -9.29 -5.25 -4.52
C ALA A 49 -8.21 -4.39 -3.87
N LYS A 50 -7.32 -5.00 -3.08
CA LYS A 50 -6.21 -4.28 -2.41
C LYS A 50 -5.19 -3.72 -3.38
N LYS A 51 -4.89 -4.44 -4.46
CA LYS A 51 -4.05 -3.95 -5.56
C LYS A 51 -4.67 -2.73 -6.23
N SER A 52 -5.96 -2.76 -6.52
CA SER A 52 -6.68 -1.63 -7.11
C SER A 52 -6.65 -0.40 -6.19
N GLU A 53 -6.95 -0.59 -4.89
CA GLU A 53 -6.90 0.46 -3.86
C GLU A 53 -5.50 1.10 -3.80
N LEU A 54 -4.45 0.29 -3.72
CA LEU A 54 -3.06 0.79 -3.65
C LEU A 54 -2.67 1.56 -4.91
N ILE A 55 -3.02 1.06 -6.10
CA ILE A 55 -2.76 1.76 -7.36
C ILE A 55 -3.49 3.11 -7.41
N SER A 56 -4.74 3.16 -6.93
CA SER A 56 -5.51 4.40 -6.86
C SER A 56 -4.83 5.42 -5.93
N ALA A 57 -4.43 4.99 -4.74
CA ALA A 57 -3.72 5.85 -3.78
C ALA A 57 -2.38 6.38 -4.33
N ILE A 58 -1.63 5.53 -5.05
CA ILE A 58 -0.38 5.94 -5.73
C ILE A 58 -0.66 7.04 -6.76
N LYS A 59 -1.69 6.87 -7.60
CA LYS A 59 -2.07 7.84 -8.63
C LYS A 59 -2.50 9.17 -8.01
N GLU A 60 -3.33 9.13 -6.98
CA GLU A 60 -3.80 10.32 -6.28
C GLU A 60 -2.64 11.09 -5.62
N GLU A 61 -1.73 10.40 -4.93
CA GLU A 61 -0.55 11.03 -4.32
C GLU A 61 0.37 11.64 -5.39
N ARG A 62 0.60 10.95 -6.50
CA ARG A 62 1.34 11.50 -7.64
C ARG A 62 0.68 12.78 -8.15
N ASP A 63 -0.64 12.79 -8.34
CA ASP A 63 -1.35 13.95 -8.87
C ASP A 63 -1.30 15.13 -7.90
N ARG A 64 -1.49 14.88 -6.60
CA ARG A 64 -1.31 15.89 -5.55
C ARG A 64 0.10 16.50 -5.58
N LYS A 65 1.14 15.65 -5.71
CA LYS A 65 2.54 16.08 -5.80
C LYS A 65 2.83 16.91 -7.05
N ILE A 66 2.34 16.48 -8.21
CA ILE A 66 2.48 17.21 -9.48
C ILE A 66 1.77 18.57 -9.40
N ASN A 67 0.58 18.63 -8.82
CA ASN A 67 -0.17 19.88 -8.66
C ASN A 67 0.56 20.87 -7.73
N ALA A 68 1.16 20.39 -6.64
CA ALA A 68 1.97 21.22 -5.77
C ALA A 68 3.19 21.82 -6.50
N LEU A 69 3.88 21.03 -7.34
CA LEU A 69 4.99 21.51 -8.16
C LEU A 69 4.53 22.53 -9.22
N LYS A 70 3.39 22.27 -9.89
CA LYS A 70 2.80 23.21 -10.85
C LYS A 70 2.48 24.56 -10.21
N GLU A 71 1.94 24.54 -9.00
CA GLU A 71 1.63 25.75 -8.24
C GLU A 71 2.91 26.52 -7.87
N GLN A 72 3.95 25.83 -7.38
CA GLN A 72 5.25 26.46 -7.11
C GLN A 72 5.85 27.10 -8.37
N ILE A 73 5.79 26.39 -9.51
CA ILE A 73 6.23 26.93 -10.81
C ILE A 73 5.44 28.19 -11.14
N HIS A 74 4.11 28.14 -11.03
CA HIS A 74 3.24 29.28 -11.33
C HIS A 74 3.56 30.51 -10.47
N GLN A 75 3.77 30.31 -9.17
CA GLN A 75 4.15 31.38 -8.24
C GLN A 75 5.51 31.98 -8.58
N CYS A 76 6.50 31.14 -8.87
CA CYS A 76 7.84 31.57 -9.25
C CYS A 76 7.80 32.35 -10.57
N THR A 77 7.11 31.84 -11.59
CA THR A 77 6.92 32.52 -12.88
C THR A 77 6.24 33.87 -12.69
N SER A 78 5.17 33.95 -11.89
CA SER A 78 4.44 35.20 -11.64
C SER A 78 5.32 36.26 -10.98
N LYS A 79 6.14 35.86 -9.99
CA LYS A 79 7.11 36.75 -9.33
C LYS A 79 8.22 37.18 -10.27
N LEU A 80 8.75 36.27 -11.09
CA LEU A 80 9.74 36.58 -12.11
C LEU A 80 9.21 37.62 -13.10
N THR A 81 8.01 37.40 -13.67
CA THR A 81 7.37 38.34 -14.59
C THR A 81 7.19 39.71 -13.97
N ARG A 82 6.75 39.78 -12.69
CA ARG A 82 6.62 41.04 -11.97
C ARG A 82 7.96 41.74 -11.76
N SER A 83 9.00 41.00 -11.36
CA SER A 83 10.37 41.53 -11.20
C SER A 83 10.91 42.09 -12.52
N THR A 84 10.79 41.34 -13.62
CA THR A 84 11.22 41.77 -14.95
C THR A 84 10.46 43.00 -15.42
N GLY A 85 9.13 43.04 -15.23
CA GLY A 85 8.32 44.20 -15.59
C GLY A 85 8.69 45.45 -14.79
N LEU A 86 9.00 45.29 -13.50
CA LEU A 86 9.47 46.40 -12.67
C LEU A 86 10.86 46.89 -13.09
N ILE A 87 11.78 45.99 -13.43
CA ILE A 87 13.10 46.35 -13.94
C ILE A 87 12.95 47.17 -15.23
N GLN A 88 12.13 46.71 -16.17
CA GLN A 88 11.89 47.44 -17.42
C GLN A 88 11.27 48.82 -17.15
N PHE A 89 10.30 48.89 -16.23
CA PHE A 89 9.72 50.17 -15.83
C PHE A 89 10.77 51.12 -15.22
N CYS A 90 11.64 50.62 -14.33
CA CYS A 90 12.72 51.42 -13.76
C CYS A 90 13.68 51.91 -14.85
N ILE A 91 14.01 51.08 -15.85
CA ILE A 91 14.83 51.48 -17.00
C ILE A 91 14.19 52.62 -17.78
N GLU A 92 12.87 52.57 -18.03
CA GLU A 92 12.17 53.67 -18.71
C GLU A 92 12.13 54.93 -17.85
N MET A 93 11.92 54.83 -16.53
CA MET A 93 11.93 56.00 -15.64
C MET A 93 13.29 56.67 -15.54
N LEU A 94 14.39 55.91 -15.70
CA LEU A 94 15.74 56.49 -15.77
C LEU A 94 15.96 57.35 -17.04
N LYS A 95 15.05 57.29 -18.02
CA LYS A 95 15.07 58.14 -19.21
C LYS A 95 14.26 59.44 -19.03
N GLU A 96 13.64 59.67 -17.87
CA GLU A 96 12.88 60.89 -17.59
C GLU A 96 13.80 62.12 -17.68
N ASN A 97 13.37 63.13 -18.42
CA ASN A 97 14.19 64.31 -18.72
C ASN A 97 14.06 65.38 -17.62
N ASP A 98 12.95 65.42 -16.90
CA ASP A 98 12.79 66.29 -15.73
C ASP A 98 13.29 65.62 -14.43
N ALA A 99 14.40 66.11 -13.90
CA ALA A 99 15.02 65.61 -12.68
C ALA A 99 14.11 65.70 -11.45
N LEU A 100 13.23 66.72 -11.37
CA LEU A 100 12.31 66.88 -10.24
C LEU A 100 11.20 65.82 -10.29
N SER A 101 10.62 65.59 -11.47
CA SER A 101 9.63 64.52 -11.69
C SER A 101 10.20 63.13 -11.38
N PHE A 102 11.44 62.84 -11.80
CA PHE A 102 12.11 61.59 -11.46
C PHE A 102 12.33 61.43 -9.94
N LEU A 103 12.85 62.46 -9.28
CA LEU A 103 13.08 62.43 -7.82
C LEU A 103 11.79 62.18 -7.05
N LEU A 104 10.68 62.80 -7.46
CA LEU A 104 9.36 62.65 -6.83
C LEU A 104 8.89 61.19 -6.80
N VAL A 105 9.15 60.41 -7.86
CA VAL A 105 8.72 59.01 -7.97
C VAL A 105 9.78 58.01 -7.48
N SER A 106 11.06 58.39 -7.47
CA SER A 106 12.21 57.51 -7.21
C SER A 106 12.13 56.76 -5.89
N GLN A 107 11.72 57.42 -4.80
CA GLN A 107 11.61 56.79 -3.48
C GLN A 107 10.59 55.64 -3.49
N SER A 108 9.43 55.84 -4.14
CA SER A 108 8.42 54.80 -4.26
C SER A 108 8.91 53.60 -5.09
N LEU A 109 9.72 53.87 -6.13
CA LEU A 109 10.29 52.83 -6.98
C LEU A 109 11.34 52.00 -6.27
N ILE A 110 12.18 52.63 -5.44
CA ILE A 110 13.15 51.94 -4.59
C ILE A 110 12.41 50.99 -3.63
N HIS A 111 11.39 51.47 -2.92
CA HIS A 111 10.59 50.61 -2.04
C HIS A 111 9.95 49.44 -2.78
N ARG A 112 9.37 49.69 -3.96
CA ARG A 112 8.74 48.65 -4.77
C ARG A 112 9.76 47.65 -5.31
N ALA A 113 10.96 48.10 -5.68
CA ALA A 113 12.06 47.27 -6.15
C ALA A 113 12.53 46.33 -5.03
N LEU A 114 12.85 46.87 -3.85
CA LEU A 114 13.28 46.09 -2.69
C LEU A 114 12.25 45.02 -2.29
N HIS A 115 10.97 45.38 -2.23
CA HIS A 115 9.91 44.43 -1.89
C HIS A 115 9.74 43.33 -2.97
N THR A 116 9.81 43.72 -4.25
CA THR A 116 9.67 42.77 -5.36
C THR A 116 10.85 41.81 -5.42
N GLU A 117 12.07 42.32 -5.20
CA GLU A 117 13.29 41.52 -5.06
C GLU A 117 13.17 40.52 -3.91
N GLN A 118 12.81 40.98 -2.70
CA GLN A 118 12.67 40.10 -1.54
C GLN A 118 11.64 38.98 -1.79
N SER A 119 10.49 39.32 -2.38
CA SER A 119 9.45 38.34 -2.70
C SER A 119 9.90 37.32 -3.74
N PHE A 120 10.67 37.76 -4.74
CA PHE A 120 11.22 36.91 -5.78
C PHE A 120 12.34 36.00 -5.24
N LEU A 121 13.28 36.54 -4.46
CA LEU A 121 14.33 35.78 -3.78
C LEU A 121 13.74 34.67 -2.92
N HIS A 122 12.74 34.99 -2.11
CA HIS A 122 12.03 33.98 -1.33
C HIS A 122 11.45 32.87 -2.21
N ALA A 123 10.90 33.18 -3.40
CA ALA A 123 10.34 32.14 -4.27
C ALA A 123 11.40 31.22 -4.89
N ILE A 124 12.57 31.74 -5.25
CA ILE A 124 13.64 30.91 -5.84
C ILE A 124 14.42 30.11 -4.79
N GLU A 125 14.45 30.59 -3.54
CA GLU A 125 15.05 29.87 -2.40
C GLU A 125 14.11 28.84 -1.78
N THR A 126 12.80 28.94 -2.07
CA THR A 126 11.83 27.96 -1.57
C THR A 126 12.18 26.58 -2.14
N PRO A 127 12.45 25.58 -1.29
CA PRO A 127 12.79 24.25 -1.77
C PRO A 127 11.60 23.62 -2.54
N PRO A 128 11.88 22.74 -3.50
CA PRO A 128 10.83 22.06 -4.25
C PRO A 128 9.91 21.30 -3.28
N ALA A 129 8.60 21.47 -3.47
CA ALA A 129 7.57 20.82 -2.64
C ALA A 129 7.72 19.29 -2.65
N VAL A 130 8.29 18.75 -3.72
CA VAL A 130 8.48 17.32 -3.93
C VAL A 130 9.76 17.10 -4.73
N ILE A 131 10.68 16.30 -4.18
CA ILE A 131 11.93 15.91 -4.86
C ILE A 131 11.77 14.54 -5.53
N GLN A 132 10.99 13.64 -4.93
CA GLN A 132 10.75 12.30 -5.46
C GLN A 132 9.40 11.75 -4.99
N TYR A 133 8.79 10.89 -5.80
CA TYR A 133 7.70 10.06 -5.35
C TYR A 133 8.22 9.04 -4.31
N ARG A 134 7.68 9.09 -3.09
CA ARG A 134 7.89 8.09 -2.06
C ARG A 134 6.53 7.55 -1.62
N PRO A 135 6.31 6.24 -1.61
CA PRO A 135 5.08 5.66 -1.07
C PRO A 135 4.86 6.15 0.36
N ARG A 136 3.70 6.77 0.62
CA ARG A 136 3.34 7.20 1.96
C ARG A 136 3.02 5.95 2.78
N VAL A 137 3.88 5.63 3.74
CA VAL A 137 3.54 4.64 4.77
C VAL A 137 2.48 5.32 5.64
N GLN A 138 1.20 4.93 5.48
CA GLN A 138 0.21 5.29 6.48
C GLN A 138 0.61 4.57 7.76
N ALA A 139 1.19 5.30 8.71
CA ALA A 139 1.31 4.82 10.07
C ALA A 139 -0.11 4.74 10.62
N SER A 140 -0.69 3.54 10.58
CA SER A 140 -1.83 3.19 11.41
C SER A 140 -1.39 3.43 12.86
N GLY A 141 -1.91 4.50 13.47
CA GLY A 141 -1.59 4.87 14.83
C GLY A 141 -2.04 3.78 15.78
N THR A 142 -1.07 3.12 16.41
CA THR A 142 -1.28 2.44 17.69
C THR A 142 -0.12 2.79 18.61
N SER A 143 -0.49 3.39 19.72
CA SER A 143 0.34 3.77 20.85
C SER A 143 1.29 2.65 21.28
N SER A 144 2.57 3.00 21.48
CA SER A 144 3.48 2.49 22.50
C SER A 144 3.29 1.05 23.03
N GLN A 145 4.14 0.09 22.62
CA GLN A 145 4.87 -0.79 23.56
C GLN A 145 5.90 -1.69 22.86
N SER A 146 7.16 -1.55 23.31
CA SER A 146 8.25 -2.54 23.44
C SER A 146 8.49 -3.64 22.38
N GLN A 147 9.73 -3.60 21.85
CA GLN A 147 10.42 -4.62 21.06
C GLN A 147 10.28 -6.07 21.57
N PRO A 148 10.48 -7.05 20.67
CA PRO A 148 11.33 -8.19 20.99
C PRO A 148 12.49 -8.35 20.00
N SER A 149 13.65 -8.70 20.57
CA SER A 149 14.94 -8.91 19.91
C SER A 149 14.91 -10.09 18.93
N THR A 150 15.26 -9.86 17.66
CA THR A 150 15.50 -10.94 16.69
C THR A 150 16.86 -11.61 16.93
N PRO A 151 16.96 -12.96 16.93
CA PRO A 151 18.21 -13.69 17.16
C PRO A 151 19.26 -13.50 16.04
N ALA A 152 20.53 -13.44 16.45
CA ALA A 152 21.69 -13.02 15.65
C ALA A 152 22.08 -13.88 14.42
N HIS A 153 21.34 -14.95 14.09
CA HIS A 153 21.72 -15.83 12.97
C HIS A 153 21.24 -15.35 11.58
N TRP A 154 20.44 -14.29 11.50
CA TRP A 154 19.91 -13.74 10.24
C TRP A 154 20.76 -12.61 9.61
N VAL A 155 21.94 -12.28 10.17
CA VAL A 155 22.75 -11.13 9.73
C VAL A 155 24.01 -11.55 8.97
N LYS A 156 23.91 -12.49 8.02
CA LYS A 156 25.02 -12.69 7.08
C LYS A 156 24.54 -12.98 5.67
N GLY A 157 24.57 -11.93 4.84
CA GLY A 157 24.23 -11.95 3.42
C GLY A 157 23.41 -10.74 2.98
N ARG A 158 23.95 -9.52 3.11
CA ARG A 158 23.36 -8.34 2.45
C ARG A 158 24.38 -7.72 1.52
N SER A 159 24.33 -8.13 0.26
CA SER A 159 24.61 -7.22 -0.85
C SER A 159 23.29 -6.60 -1.29
N SER A 160 23.32 -5.26 -1.32
CA SER A 160 22.47 -4.27 -1.99
C SER A 160 21.06 -4.63 -2.49
N THR A 161 20.16 -3.67 -2.26
CA THR A 161 18.84 -3.44 -2.89
C THR A 161 17.79 -4.50 -2.61
N PHE A 162 16.98 -4.26 -1.58
CA PHE A 162 15.52 -4.49 -1.50
C PHE A 162 15.12 -4.38 -0.01
N ALA A 163 15.09 -3.16 0.51
CA ALA A 163 14.50 -2.88 1.82
C ALA A 163 13.06 -2.41 1.61
N HIS A 164 12.17 -3.34 1.23
CA HIS A 164 10.73 -3.11 1.36
C HIS A 164 10.29 -3.57 2.77
N SER A 165 9.79 -2.57 3.48
CA SER A 165 9.36 -2.47 4.87
C SER A 165 8.70 -3.72 5.50
N SER A 166 9.26 -4.11 6.65
CA SER A 166 8.88 -5.17 7.60
C SER A 166 7.53 -4.98 8.33
N PHE A 167 6.66 -4.07 7.91
CA PHE A 167 5.43 -3.75 8.66
C PHE A 167 4.15 -4.13 7.93
N VAL A 168 4.06 -3.83 6.63
CA VAL A 168 2.93 -4.26 5.79
C VAL A 168 2.91 -5.80 5.68
N SER A 169 4.09 -6.41 5.59
CA SER A 169 4.21 -7.87 5.64
C SER A 169 3.66 -8.47 6.93
N LEU A 170 3.74 -7.79 8.09
CA LEU A 170 3.24 -8.34 9.37
C LEU A 170 1.70 -8.34 9.45
N MET A 171 1.03 -7.29 8.99
CA MET A 171 -0.44 -7.24 8.95
C MET A 171 -1.02 -8.18 7.90
N GLN A 172 -0.35 -8.30 6.75
CA GLN A 172 -0.75 -9.22 5.69
C GLN A 172 -0.46 -10.67 6.09
N LEU A 173 0.63 -10.94 6.83
CA LEU A 173 0.88 -12.25 7.43
C LEU A 173 -0.17 -12.59 8.48
N ASP A 174 -0.63 -11.64 9.30
CA ASP A 174 -1.63 -11.91 10.33
C ASP A 174 -3.00 -12.22 9.72
N ALA A 175 -3.41 -11.47 8.69
CA ALA A 175 -4.62 -11.77 7.92
C ALA A 175 -4.52 -13.13 7.20
N ILE A 176 -3.36 -13.44 6.61
CA ILE A 176 -3.09 -14.73 5.96
C ILE A 176 -3.00 -15.86 7.01
N HIS A 177 -2.41 -15.61 8.18
CA HIS A 177 -2.26 -16.57 9.27
C HIS A 177 -3.60 -16.85 9.95
N ASN A 178 -4.49 -15.85 10.08
CA ASN A 178 -5.86 -16.05 10.54
C ASN A 178 -6.65 -16.92 9.54
N VAL A 179 -6.54 -16.65 8.24
CA VAL A 179 -7.15 -17.49 7.19
C VAL A 179 -6.56 -18.91 7.18
N ILE A 180 -5.25 -19.06 7.38
CA ILE A 180 -4.57 -20.36 7.48
C ILE A 180 -4.95 -21.11 8.78
N SER A 181 -5.11 -20.40 9.89
CA SER A 181 -5.52 -21.00 11.18
C SER A 181 -6.97 -21.50 11.12
N ASP A 182 -7.85 -20.77 10.44
CA ASP A 182 -9.22 -21.20 10.14
C ASP A 182 -9.26 -22.39 9.16
N LEU A 183 -8.27 -22.50 8.27
CA LEU A 183 -8.09 -23.66 7.40
C LEU A 183 -7.59 -24.92 8.15
N SER A 184 -6.77 -24.75 9.19
CA SER A 184 -6.23 -25.87 10.00
C SER A 184 -7.22 -26.45 11.01
N LEU A 185 -8.37 -25.81 11.27
CA LEU A 185 -9.35 -26.27 12.25
C LEU A 185 -10.25 -27.44 11.80
N HIS A 186 -9.99 -28.03 10.64
CA HIS A 186 -10.66 -29.28 10.22
C HIS A 186 -9.70 -30.47 10.04
N GLU A 187 -8.77 -30.65 10.98
CA GLU A 187 -8.14 -31.97 11.24
C GLU A 187 -9.14 -32.92 11.94
N GLY A 188 -10.22 -33.28 11.25
CA GLY A 188 -11.17 -34.31 11.67
C GLY A 188 -10.72 -35.74 11.38
N LEU A 189 -9.47 -35.97 10.95
CA LEU A 189 -8.95 -37.29 10.54
C LEU A 189 -7.71 -37.75 11.33
N ALA A 190 -7.27 -37.00 12.33
CA ALA A 190 -6.17 -37.43 13.22
C ALA A 190 -6.60 -38.48 14.27
N GLY A 191 -7.91 -38.66 14.48
CA GLY A 191 -8.47 -39.56 15.51
C GLY A 191 -8.61 -41.02 15.10
N GLU A 192 -8.83 -41.32 13.82
CA GLU A 192 -9.19 -42.70 13.39
C GLU A 192 -8.00 -43.57 12.98
N LEU A 193 -6.80 -43.00 12.81
CA LEU A 193 -5.59 -43.75 12.49
C LEU A 193 -4.85 -44.33 13.70
N LYS A 194 -5.36 -44.13 14.94
CA LYS A 194 -4.80 -44.75 16.15
C LYS A 194 -5.40 -46.11 16.52
N LEU A 195 -6.43 -46.58 15.81
CA LEU A 195 -7.10 -47.86 16.13
C LEU A 195 -6.64 -49.06 15.28
N ILE A 196 -5.64 -48.89 14.42
CA ILE A 196 -5.01 -49.98 13.66
C ILE A 196 -3.52 -50.06 14.01
N LYS A 197 -3.24 -50.26 15.30
CA LYS A 197 -2.00 -50.87 15.80
C LYS A 197 -2.38 -51.84 16.92
N LEU A 198 -2.82 -53.02 16.51
CA LEU A 198 -2.59 -54.27 17.24
C LEU A 198 -1.48 -55.00 16.49
#